data_AF-A0A519TJU8-F1
#
_entry.id   AF-A0A519TJU8-F1
#
_cell.length_a   1.000
_cell.length_b   1.000
_cell.length_c   1.000
_cell.angle_alpha   90.00
_cell.angle_beta   90.00
_cell.angle_gamma   90.00
#
_symmetry.space_group_name_H-M   'P 1'
#
loop_
_entity.id
_entity.type
_entity.pdbx_description
1 polymer ?
#
loop_
_entity_poly.entity_id
_entity_poly.type
_entity_poly.pdbx_seq_one_letter_code
_entity_poly.pdbx_strand_id
1 'polypeptide(L)'
;MMSIYQKNSLVVLSLILGFVLSIAYGYGFRNFIDQPSFSAKDIEYKMITEGIKSDNYNVSPLFKIRYRFELSRPYYFPERKNIVFVDIQGDKSERSFYKVDSLGNLVDSIRFRKDYSTIIFGAYILQNTAYSSWIIDGDTTSKNYIAYNADASWSEEKIEDEFDLLKQKAKDVFYFKYESLWDYNDPRKENKIDKAVFLIDGKWYALYGKNLYVNLDDLPDHKLTNLILGSSNFDKPNKIAYVADFQKLSRIRKNQWDGFAYINLFYKTDTI
;
A
#
# COMPACT_ATOMS: atom_id res chain seq x y z
N MET A 1 65.62 3.84 16.56
CA MET A 1 64.79 4.17 15.39
C MET A 1 64.53 2.85 14.65
N MET A 2 63.28 2.37 14.57
CA MET A 2 62.98 1.06 13.95
C MET A 2 63.33 1.05 12.45
N SER A 3 63.91 -0.05 11.98
CA SER A 3 64.24 -0.23 10.56
C SER A 3 62.96 -0.35 9.73
N ILE A 4 63.04 -0.05 8.43
CA ILE A 4 61.88 -0.09 7.53
C ILE A 4 61.26 -1.49 7.47
N TYR A 5 62.08 -2.54 7.58
CA TYR A 5 61.63 -3.93 7.66
C TYR A 5 60.84 -4.22 8.94
N GLN A 6 61.29 -3.69 10.09
CA GLN A 6 60.56 -3.86 11.36
C GLN A 6 59.20 -3.16 11.33
N LYS A 7 59.12 -1.97 10.72
CA LYS A 7 57.85 -1.24 10.54
C LYS A 7 56.90 -2.00 9.61
N ASN A 8 57.41 -2.51 8.48
CA ASN A 8 56.59 -3.27 7.52
C ASN A 8 56.09 -4.59 8.13
N SER A 9 56.91 -5.31 8.89
CA SER A 9 56.49 -6.52 9.60
C SER A 9 55.39 -6.23 10.63
N LEU A 10 55.46 -5.10 11.34
CA LEU A 10 54.42 -4.68 12.29
C LEU A 10 53.09 -4.36 11.59
N VAL A 11 53.13 -3.73 10.42
CA VAL A 11 51.93 -3.45 9.62
C VAL A 11 51.28 -4.74 9.14
N VAL A 12 52.08 -5.68 8.62
CA VAL A 12 51.57 -7.00 8.17
C VAL A 12 50.97 -7.78 9.34
N LEU A 13 51.64 -7.83 10.50
CA LEU A 13 51.11 -8.45 11.72
C LEU A 13 49.80 -7.81 12.19
N SER A 14 49.70 -6.48 12.12
CA SER A 14 48.47 -5.77 12.49
C SER A 14 47.32 -6.08 11.53
N LEU A 15 47.59 -6.21 10.23
CA LEU A 15 46.60 -6.60 9.22
C LEU A 15 46.12 -8.04 9.42
N ILE A 16 47.03 -8.97 9.70
CA ILE A 16 46.68 -10.36 10.01
C ILE A 16 45.84 -10.43 11.29
N LEU A 17 46.24 -9.71 12.33
CA LEU A 17 45.50 -9.66 13.59
C LEU A 17 44.10 -9.06 13.39
N GLY A 18 43.99 -7.97 12.63
CA GLY A 18 42.71 -7.37 12.28
C GLY A 18 41.81 -8.32 11.48
N PHE A 19 42.37 -9.05 10.53
CA PHE A 19 41.65 -10.07 9.77
C PHE A 19 41.13 -11.20 10.67
N VAL A 20 41.99 -11.78 11.52
CA VAL A 20 41.60 -12.82 12.48
C VAL A 20 40.53 -12.32 13.45
N LEU A 21 40.67 -11.11 13.99
CA LEU A 21 39.68 -10.50 14.87
C LEU A 21 38.35 -10.25 14.17
N SER A 22 38.35 -9.86 12.89
CA SER A 22 37.11 -9.67 12.12
C SER A 22 36.37 -10.98 11.85
N ILE A 23 37.11 -12.06 11.57
CA ILE A 23 36.53 -13.41 11.45
C ILE A 23 35.97 -13.86 12.80
N ALA A 24 36.75 -13.72 13.87
CA ALA A 24 36.32 -14.11 15.21
C ALA A 24 35.10 -13.31 15.68
N TYR A 25 35.05 -12.00 15.37
CA TYR A 25 33.90 -11.15 15.63
C TYR A 25 32.68 -11.58 14.79
N GLY A 26 32.84 -11.82 13.49
CA GLY A 26 31.74 -12.27 12.64
C GLY A 26 31.20 -13.66 13.02
N TYR A 27 32.09 -14.59 13.39
CA TYR A 27 31.74 -15.94 13.84
C TYR A 27 31.11 -15.91 15.23
N GLY A 28 31.64 -15.09 16.14
CA GLY A 28 31.07 -14.86 17.47
C GLY A 28 29.70 -14.20 17.38
N PHE A 29 29.55 -13.13 16.60
CA PHE A 29 28.27 -12.44 16.44
C PHE A 29 27.20 -13.33 15.79
N ARG A 30 27.56 -14.22 14.87
CA ARG A 30 26.63 -15.21 14.29
C ARG A 30 26.22 -16.32 15.27
N ASN A 31 27.12 -16.77 16.13
CA ASN A 31 26.88 -17.93 17.00
C ASN A 31 26.42 -17.58 18.43
N PHE A 32 26.66 -16.35 18.91
CA PHE A 32 26.21 -15.88 20.23
C PHE A 32 24.91 -15.07 20.19
N ILE A 33 24.40 -14.73 19.01
CA ILE A 33 23.02 -14.26 18.88
C ILE A 33 22.14 -15.51 18.87
N ASP A 34 21.60 -15.86 20.04
CA ASP A 34 20.50 -16.82 20.15
C ASP A 34 19.32 -16.29 19.33
N GLN A 35 19.23 -16.74 18.09
CA GLN A 35 17.99 -16.61 17.36
C GLN A 35 17.03 -17.63 17.96
N PRO A 36 15.88 -17.22 18.52
CA PRO A 36 14.88 -18.16 18.98
C PRO A 36 14.56 -19.10 17.81
N SER A 37 14.65 -20.40 18.07
CA SER A 37 14.28 -21.41 17.09
C SER A 37 12.84 -21.17 16.64
N PHE A 38 12.60 -21.42 15.36
CA PHE A 38 11.23 -21.49 14.85
C PHE A 38 10.46 -22.55 15.66
N SER A 39 9.22 -22.24 16.03
CA SER A 39 8.34 -23.21 16.70
C SER A 39 8.04 -24.37 15.75
N ALA A 40 7.62 -25.53 16.27
CA ALA A 40 7.26 -26.67 15.42
C ALA A 40 6.23 -26.29 14.33
N LYS A 41 5.24 -25.45 14.71
CA LYS A 41 4.23 -24.91 13.80
C LYS A 41 4.81 -24.08 12.64
N ASP A 42 5.95 -23.41 12.84
CA ASP A 42 6.58 -22.58 11.80
C ASP A 42 7.26 -23.42 10.69
N ILE A 43 7.51 -24.71 10.94
CA ILE A 43 8.27 -25.63 10.07
C ILE A 43 7.37 -26.67 9.37
N GLU A 44 6.15 -26.89 9.89
CA GLU A 44 5.24 -27.96 9.44
C GLU A 44 4.68 -27.79 8.01
N TYR A 45 4.76 -26.60 7.41
CA TYR A 45 4.11 -26.32 6.11
C TYR A 45 5.04 -26.52 4.91
N LYS A 46 4.44 -27.02 3.83
CA LYS A 46 5.07 -27.24 2.53
C LYS A 46 5.18 -25.94 1.74
N MET A 47 6.23 -25.84 0.92
CA MET A 47 6.41 -24.72 -0.02
C MET A 47 5.24 -24.65 -1.01
N ILE A 48 4.87 -23.46 -1.52
CA ILE A 48 3.86 -23.34 -2.60
C ILE A 48 4.21 -24.23 -3.81
N THR A 49 5.51 -24.38 -4.11
CA THR A 49 6.01 -25.25 -5.18
C THR A 49 5.80 -26.74 -4.94
N GLU A 50 5.66 -27.15 -3.68
CA GLU A 50 5.38 -28.54 -3.30
C GLU A 50 3.88 -28.86 -3.42
N GLY A 51 3.04 -27.83 -3.45
CA GLY A 51 1.58 -27.92 -3.54
C GLY A 51 0.94 -28.40 -2.24
N ILE A 52 -0.28 -27.93 -1.95
CA ILE A 52 -1.12 -28.53 -0.92
C ILE A 52 -2.09 -29.47 -1.63
N LYS A 53 -1.95 -30.78 -1.37
CA LYS A 53 -2.99 -31.76 -1.71
C LYS A 53 -4.01 -31.75 -0.58
N SER A 54 -5.11 -31.04 -0.78
CA SER A 54 -6.27 -31.05 0.10
C SER A 54 -7.51 -31.30 -0.75
N ASP A 55 -8.42 -32.15 -0.28
CA ASP A 55 -9.70 -32.36 -0.95
C ASP A 55 -10.65 -31.16 -0.73
N ASN A 56 -10.32 -30.25 0.20
CA ASN A 56 -11.18 -29.15 0.62
C ASN A 56 -10.85 -27.80 -0.05
N TYR A 57 -9.62 -27.63 -0.56
CA TYR A 57 -9.19 -26.35 -1.13
C TYR A 57 -8.05 -26.52 -2.13
N ASN A 58 -8.00 -25.65 -3.13
CA ASN A 58 -6.93 -25.58 -4.13
C ASN A 58 -6.07 -24.34 -3.89
N VAL A 59 -4.74 -24.49 -3.95
CA VAL A 59 -3.79 -23.37 -3.87
C VAL A 59 -3.29 -23.07 -5.27
N SER A 60 -3.50 -21.84 -5.74
CA SER A 60 -3.02 -21.39 -7.05
C SER A 60 -2.30 -20.06 -6.91
N PRO A 61 -1.21 -19.82 -7.68
CA PRO A 61 -0.55 -18.53 -7.68
C PRO A 61 -1.47 -17.49 -8.29
N LEU A 62 -1.63 -16.35 -7.61
CA LEU A 62 -2.45 -15.24 -8.10
C LEU A 62 -1.88 -14.59 -9.37
N PHE A 63 -0.54 -14.65 -9.54
CA PHE A 63 0.16 -14.16 -10.72
C PHE A 63 0.99 -15.28 -11.34
N LYS A 64 0.85 -15.46 -12.66
CA LYS A 64 1.60 -16.48 -13.44
C LYS A 64 3.10 -16.19 -13.50
N ILE A 65 3.50 -14.93 -13.31
CA ILE A 65 4.91 -14.52 -13.36
C ILE A 65 5.36 -14.17 -11.94
N ARG A 66 6.49 -14.75 -11.51
CA ARG A 66 7.15 -14.44 -10.24
C ARG A 66 7.84 -13.07 -10.30
N TYR A 67 7.11 -12.00 -10.56
CA TYR A 67 7.61 -10.69 -10.17
C TYR A 67 7.45 -10.57 -8.66
N ARG A 68 8.39 -9.85 -8.02
CA ARG A 68 8.35 -9.57 -6.59
C ARG A 68 7.29 -8.48 -6.34
N PHE A 69 6.02 -8.71 -6.64
CA PHE A 69 4.98 -7.71 -6.41
C PHE A 69 4.83 -7.43 -4.91
N GLU A 70 4.99 -6.18 -4.50
CA GLU A 70 4.49 -5.72 -3.22
C GLU A 70 3.06 -5.27 -3.45
N LEU A 71 2.09 -6.05 -2.98
CA LEU A 71 0.69 -5.68 -3.09
C LEU A 71 0.23 -4.92 -1.86
N SER A 72 -0.73 -4.03 -2.08
CA SER A 72 -1.50 -3.45 -0.99
C SER A 72 -2.27 -4.51 -0.24
N ARG A 73 -2.78 -4.09 0.92
CA ARG A 73 -3.92 -4.78 1.52
C ARG A 73 -5.06 -4.83 0.50
N PRO A 74 -5.85 -5.92 0.50
CA PRO A 74 -6.96 -6.05 -0.43
C PRO A 74 -8.05 -5.04 -0.08
N TYR A 75 -8.68 -4.55 -1.14
CA TYR A 75 -9.91 -3.78 -1.09
C TYR A 75 -11.07 -4.70 -1.48
N TYR A 76 -12.04 -4.91 -0.59
CA TYR A 76 -13.17 -5.80 -0.85
C TYR A 76 -14.43 -5.02 -1.21
N PHE A 77 -15.06 -5.42 -2.31
CA PHE A 77 -16.30 -4.85 -2.81
C PHE A 77 -17.41 -5.92 -2.76
N PRO A 78 -18.17 -6.00 -1.64
CA PRO A 78 -19.10 -7.10 -1.39
C PRO A 78 -20.22 -7.20 -2.44
N GLU A 79 -20.77 -6.07 -2.88
CA GLU A 79 -21.81 -6.01 -3.92
C GLU A 79 -21.37 -6.65 -5.24
N ARG A 80 -20.06 -6.63 -5.51
CA ARG A 80 -19.45 -7.10 -6.77
C ARG A 80 -18.72 -8.43 -6.61
N LYS A 81 -18.62 -8.94 -5.37
CA LYS A 81 -17.89 -10.15 -5.01
C LYS A 81 -16.47 -10.17 -5.58
N ASN A 82 -15.80 -9.02 -5.56
CA ASN A 82 -14.45 -8.89 -6.06
C ASN A 82 -13.53 -8.24 -5.02
N ILE A 83 -12.24 -8.51 -5.18
CA ILE A 83 -11.17 -7.95 -4.39
C ILE A 83 -10.22 -7.21 -5.32
N VAL A 84 -9.77 -6.02 -4.92
CA VAL A 84 -8.78 -5.24 -5.65
C VAL A 84 -7.48 -5.16 -4.85
N PHE A 85 -6.38 -5.46 -5.52
CA PHE A 85 -5.02 -5.23 -5.02
C PHE A 85 -4.38 -4.09 -5.80
N VAL A 86 -3.54 -3.31 -5.13
CA VAL A 86 -2.73 -2.24 -5.74
C VAL A 86 -1.27 -2.65 -5.71
N ASP A 87 -0.57 -2.50 -6.82
CA ASP A 87 0.88 -2.67 -6.85
C ASP A 87 1.58 -1.49 -6.16
N ILE A 88 2.50 -1.82 -5.24
CA ILE A 88 3.26 -0.88 -4.42
C ILE A 88 4.73 -0.81 -4.91
N GLN A 89 5.21 -1.76 -5.74
CA GLN A 89 6.64 -1.87 -6.04
C GLN A 89 7.14 -1.13 -7.30
N GLY A 90 8.41 -0.72 -7.22
CA GLY A 90 9.37 -0.78 -8.33
C GLY A 90 9.58 0.49 -9.15
N ASP A 91 8.61 0.81 -10.01
CA ASP A 91 8.71 2.00 -10.86
C ASP A 91 7.86 3.13 -10.29
N LYS A 92 8.50 4.26 -9.99
CA LYS A 92 7.78 5.48 -9.58
C LYS A 92 6.98 6.08 -10.72
N SER A 93 6.96 5.50 -11.92
CA SER A 93 6.24 6.02 -13.07
C SER A 93 4.82 5.48 -13.23
N GLU A 94 4.46 4.34 -12.63
CA GLU A 94 3.16 3.69 -12.81
C GLU A 94 2.58 3.09 -11.52
N ARG A 95 1.26 2.91 -11.48
CA ARG A 95 0.53 2.19 -10.44
C ARG A 95 -0.48 1.25 -11.08
N SER A 96 -0.35 -0.04 -10.78
CA SER A 96 -1.23 -1.10 -11.30
C SER A 96 -2.28 -1.49 -10.27
N PHE A 97 -3.48 -1.83 -10.77
CA PHE A 97 -4.61 -2.32 -9.98
C PHE A 97 -5.05 -3.65 -10.56
N TYR A 98 -5.30 -4.63 -9.69
CA TYR A 98 -5.64 -6.00 -10.06
C TYR A 98 -6.97 -6.39 -9.42
N LYS A 99 -7.92 -6.88 -10.23
CA LYS A 99 -9.25 -7.30 -9.77
C LYS A 99 -9.32 -8.82 -9.76
N VAL A 100 -9.66 -9.37 -8.62
CA VAL A 100 -9.77 -10.80 -8.36
C VAL A 100 -11.23 -11.14 -8.07
N ASP A 101 -11.76 -12.16 -8.75
CA ASP A 101 -13.14 -12.62 -8.53
C ASP A 101 -13.28 -13.46 -7.25
N SER A 102 -14.49 -13.98 -7.00
CA SER A 102 -14.77 -14.83 -5.83
C SER A 102 -14.15 -16.21 -5.86
N LEU A 103 -13.59 -16.63 -7.01
CA LEU A 103 -12.93 -17.91 -7.19
C LEU A 103 -11.40 -17.77 -7.11
N GLY A 104 -10.90 -16.55 -6.86
CA GLY A 104 -9.47 -16.27 -6.80
C GLY A 104 -8.83 -16.06 -8.18
N ASN A 105 -9.61 -15.91 -9.25
CA ASN A 105 -9.07 -15.63 -10.58
C ASN A 105 -8.79 -14.14 -10.74
N LEU A 106 -7.63 -13.80 -11.28
CA LEU A 106 -7.38 -12.46 -11.81
C LEU A 106 -8.26 -12.26 -13.06
N VAL A 107 -9.32 -11.47 -12.92
CA VAL A 107 -10.30 -11.25 -14.00
C VAL A 107 -10.03 -9.99 -14.81
N ASP A 108 -9.29 -9.04 -14.24
CA ASP A 108 -9.05 -7.74 -14.88
C ASP A 108 -7.87 -7.00 -14.23
N SER A 109 -7.27 -6.07 -14.97
CA SER A 109 -6.24 -5.16 -14.45
C SER A 109 -6.23 -3.83 -15.18
N ILE A 110 -5.96 -2.75 -14.47
CA ILE A 110 -5.77 -1.42 -15.05
C ILE A 110 -4.47 -0.80 -14.54
N ARG A 111 -3.84 0.03 -15.37
CA ARG A 111 -2.61 0.73 -15.03
C ARG A 111 -2.81 2.21 -15.22
N PHE A 112 -2.28 2.99 -14.29
CA PHE A 112 -2.24 4.43 -14.36
C PHE A 112 -0.79 4.89 -14.30
N ARG A 113 -0.45 5.90 -15.11
CA ARG A 113 0.78 6.66 -14.88
C ARG A 113 0.70 7.27 -13.49
N LYS A 114 1.77 7.13 -12.70
CA LYS A 114 1.79 7.49 -11.29
C LYS A 114 1.60 8.99 -11.14
N ASP A 115 0.42 9.32 -10.67
CA ASP A 115 0.14 10.52 -9.93
C ASP A 115 0.31 10.20 -8.43
N TYR A 116 0.98 11.08 -7.68
CA TYR A 116 1.21 10.93 -6.24
C TYR A 116 -0.11 10.73 -5.46
N SER A 117 -1.22 11.13 -6.06
CA SER A 117 -2.57 11.06 -5.48
C SER A 117 -3.44 9.90 -5.97
N THR A 118 -2.91 8.95 -6.77
CA THR A 118 -3.71 7.83 -7.31
C THR A 118 -4.20 6.90 -6.19
N ILE A 119 -5.46 6.97 -5.78
CA ILE A 119 -5.98 6.25 -4.61
C ILE A 119 -7.33 5.61 -4.88
N ILE A 120 -7.63 4.48 -4.22
CA ILE A 120 -8.99 3.95 -4.17
C ILE A 120 -9.77 4.72 -3.11
N PHE A 121 -10.88 5.33 -3.51
CA PHE A 121 -11.81 6.02 -2.61
C PHE A 121 -13.25 5.59 -2.92
N GLY A 122 -13.92 5.00 -1.92
CA GLY A 122 -15.16 4.27 -2.15
C GLY A 122 -14.96 3.21 -3.22
N ALA A 123 -15.79 3.24 -4.27
CA ALA A 123 -15.70 2.36 -5.44
C ALA A 123 -15.01 3.00 -6.66
N TYR A 124 -14.28 4.10 -6.48
CA TYR A 124 -13.58 4.80 -7.56
C TYR A 124 -12.06 4.77 -7.36
N ILE A 125 -11.33 4.97 -8.45
CA ILE A 125 -9.91 5.31 -8.41
C ILE A 125 -9.80 6.79 -8.70
N LEU A 126 -9.30 7.59 -7.75
CA LEU A 126 -9.12 9.03 -7.89
C LEU A 126 -7.66 9.35 -8.24
N GLN A 127 -7.45 10.32 -9.11
CA GLN A 127 -6.16 10.93 -9.47
C GLN A 127 -6.30 12.45 -9.37
N ASN A 128 -5.21 13.22 -9.43
CA ASN A 128 -5.30 14.67 -9.28
C ASN A 128 -6.06 15.34 -10.44
N THR A 129 -6.04 14.77 -11.64
CA THR A 129 -6.69 15.39 -12.82
C THR A 129 -7.93 14.64 -13.30
N ALA A 130 -8.12 13.40 -12.88
CA ALA A 130 -9.19 12.53 -13.37
C ALA A 130 -9.58 11.46 -12.35
N TYR A 131 -10.62 10.70 -12.67
CA TYR A 131 -11.04 9.52 -11.91
C TYR A 131 -11.39 8.37 -12.85
N SER A 132 -11.47 7.16 -12.30
CA SER A 132 -11.91 5.97 -13.01
C SER A 132 -13.01 5.23 -12.25
N SER A 133 -14.00 4.75 -13.00
CA SER A 133 -15.08 3.88 -12.53
C SER A 133 -14.77 2.40 -12.75
N TRP A 134 -13.55 2.03 -13.16
CA TRP A 134 -13.16 0.67 -13.53
C TRP A 134 -13.52 -0.42 -12.51
N ILE A 135 -13.50 -0.08 -11.21
CA ILE A 135 -13.91 -1.00 -10.13
C ILE A 135 -15.42 -1.32 -10.22
N ILE A 136 -16.22 -0.36 -10.66
CA ILE A 136 -17.69 -0.42 -10.74
C ILE A 136 -18.14 -1.18 -11.98
N ASP A 137 -17.67 -0.78 -13.16
CA ASP A 137 -18.22 -1.18 -14.46
C ASP A 137 -17.18 -1.79 -15.41
N GLY A 138 -15.89 -1.81 -15.03
CA GLY A 138 -14.81 -2.26 -15.90
C GLY A 138 -14.41 -1.25 -16.97
N ASP A 139 -14.99 -0.05 -17.00
CA ASP A 139 -14.61 1.00 -17.94
C ASP A 139 -13.19 1.49 -17.63
N THR A 140 -12.28 1.25 -18.56
CA THR A 140 -10.87 1.64 -18.44
C THR A 140 -10.62 3.10 -18.82
N THR A 141 -11.64 3.83 -19.26
CA THR A 141 -11.52 5.22 -19.67
C THR A 141 -11.37 6.13 -18.46
N SER A 142 -10.36 7.00 -18.49
CA SER A 142 -10.20 8.03 -17.47
C SER A 142 -11.19 9.18 -17.71
N LYS A 143 -11.88 9.60 -16.66
CA LYS A 143 -12.94 10.62 -16.69
C LYS A 143 -12.45 11.88 -16.00
N ASN A 144 -12.58 13.02 -16.67
CA ASN A 144 -12.22 14.31 -16.08
C ASN A 144 -13.23 14.72 -15.00
N TYR A 145 -12.75 15.46 -14.01
CA TYR A 145 -13.60 16.15 -13.07
C TYR A 145 -14.42 17.24 -13.75
N ILE A 146 -15.64 17.47 -13.27
CA ILE A 146 -16.40 18.67 -13.62
C ILE A 146 -15.87 19.81 -12.75
N ALA A 147 -15.08 20.70 -13.34
CA ALA A 147 -14.33 21.71 -12.62
C ALA A 147 -15.16 22.98 -12.32
N TYR A 148 -15.07 23.45 -11.09
CA TYR A 148 -15.50 24.77 -10.61
C TYR A 148 -14.29 25.59 -10.19
N ASN A 149 -14.25 26.85 -10.61
CA ASN A 149 -13.13 27.75 -10.35
C ASN A 149 -11.78 27.23 -10.87
N ALA A 150 -11.75 26.63 -12.07
CA ALA A 150 -10.55 25.97 -12.61
C ALA A 150 -9.34 26.92 -12.76
N ASP A 151 -9.60 28.23 -12.91
CA ASP A 151 -8.63 29.32 -12.99
C ASP A 151 -8.26 29.91 -11.61
N ALA A 152 -8.87 29.40 -10.53
CA ALA A 152 -8.68 29.85 -9.15
C ALA A 152 -8.89 31.37 -8.95
N SER A 153 -9.82 31.97 -9.69
CA SER A 153 -10.07 33.41 -9.71
C SER A 153 -11.17 33.88 -8.75
N TRP A 154 -11.94 32.98 -8.16
CA TRP A 154 -13.05 33.34 -7.28
C TRP A 154 -12.59 33.91 -5.93
N SER A 155 -13.43 34.76 -5.33
CA SER A 155 -13.25 35.25 -3.96
C SER A 155 -13.41 34.12 -2.94
N GLU A 156 -12.81 34.30 -1.76
CA GLU A 156 -12.91 33.33 -0.65
C GLU A 156 -14.37 33.06 -0.25
N GLU A 157 -15.20 34.11 -0.09
CA GLU A 157 -16.64 33.99 0.21
C GLU A 157 -17.37 33.11 -0.82
N LYS A 158 -17.10 33.30 -2.11
CA LYS A 158 -17.73 32.49 -3.16
C LYS A 158 -17.25 31.04 -3.14
N ILE A 159 -15.99 30.81 -2.78
CA ILE A 159 -15.43 29.46 -2.64
C ILE A 159 -16.09 28.74 -1.46
N GLU A 160 -16.30 29.41 -0.33
CA GLU A 160 -16.98 28.87 0.84
C GLU A 160 -18.45 28.52 0.53
N ASP A 161 -19.20 29.44 -0.09
CA ASP A 161 -20.59 29.21 -0.48
C ASP A 161 -20.74 28.02 -1.42
N GLU A 162 -19.89 27.94 -2.45
CA GLU A 162 -19.92 26.83 -3.41
C GLU A 162 -19.50 25.51 -2.74
N PHE A 163 -18.50 25.56 -1.85
CA PHE A 163 -18.06 24.39 -1.10
C PHE A 163 -19.22 23.79 -0.28
N ASP A 164 -19.94 24.62 0.47
CA ASP A 164 -21.07 24.18 1.28
C ASP A 164 -22.21 23.63 0.42
N LEU A 165 -22.50 24.28 -0.71
CA LEU A 165 -23.50 23.82 -1.67
C LEU A 165 -23.14 22.47 -2.30
N LEU A 166 -21.89 22.26 -2.68
CA LEU A 166 -21.41 20.99 -3.22
C LEU A 166 -21.41 19.91 -2.14
N LYS A 167 -20.96 20.22 -0.92
CA LYS A 167 -20.93 19.30 0.22
C LYS A 167 -22.33 18.82 0.60
N GLN A 168 -23.34 19.68 0.57
CA GLN A 168 -24.74 19.31 0.86
C GLN A 168 -25.31 18.32 -0.17
N LYS A 169 -24.88 18.40 -1.42
CA LYS A 169 -25.34 17.50 -2.51
C LYS A 169 -24.50 16.23 -2.62
N ALA A 170 -23.27 16.27 -2.12
CA ALA A 170 -22.31 15.19 -2.29
C ALA A 170 -22.69 13.97 -1.44
N LYS A 171 -22.64 12.81 -2.08
CA LYS A 171 -22.65 11.53 -1.38
C LYS A 171 -21.35 11.33 -0.59
N ASP A 172 -20.23 11.71 -1.19
CA ASP A 172 -18.89 11.58 -0.61
C ASP A 172 -18.02 12.74 -1.06
N VAL A 173 -17.02 13.10 -0.23
CA VAL A 173 -16.06 14.17 -0.51
C VAL A 173 -14.65 13.66 -0.28
N PHE A 174 -13.74 13.95 -1.21
CA PHE A 174 -12.32 13.64 -1.09
C PHE A 174 -11.47 14.90 -1.26
N TYR A 175 -10.42 15.02 -0.47
CA TYR A 175 -9.56 16.20 -0.44
C TYR A 175 -8.17 15.82 -0.92
N PHE A 176 -7.68 16.52 -1.94
CA PHE A 176 -6.30 16.40 -2.35
C PHE A 176 -5.46 17.32 -1.44
N LYS A 177 -4.58 16.71 -0.65
CA LYS A 177 -3.58 17.44 0.15
C LYS A 177 -2.35 17.64 -0.72
N TYR A 178 -1.80 18.85 -0.71
CA TYR A 178 -0.56 19.15 -1.42
C TYR A 178 0.41 19.95 -0.54
N GLU A 179 1.72 19.72 -0.70
CA GLU A 179 2.77 20.39 0.09
C GLU A 179 3.23 21.73 -0.54
N SER A 180 2.96 22.02 -1.82
CA SER A 180 3.55 23.18 -2.55
C SER A 180 2.98 23.51 -3.96
N LEU A 181 1.66 23.52 -4.20
CA LEU A 181 1.12 23.83 -5.55
C LEU A 181 1.08 25.34 -5.83
N TRP A 182 1.10 26.15 -4.77
CA TRP A 182 0.89 27.60 -4.86
C TRP A 182 2.01 28.46 -4.25
N ASP A 183 2.96 27.84 -3.54
CA ASP A 183 4.10 28.57 -2.97
C ASP A 183 5.36 27.69 -3.03
N TYR A 184 6.08 27.78 -4.16
CA TYR A 184 7.32 27.03 -4.38
C TYR A 184 8.49 27.52 -3.51
N ASN A 185 8.34 28.67 -2.85
CA ASN A 185 9.40 29.33 -2.08
C ASN A 185 9.19 29.28 -0.56
N ASP A 186 8.12 28.66 -0.06
CA ASP A 186 7.92 28.52 1.38
C ASP A 186 8.72 27.31 1.91
N PRO A 187 9.73 27.52 2.78
CA PRO A 187 10.46 26.41 3.41
C PRO A 187 9.59 25.61 4.40
N ARG A 188 8.39 26.09 4.74
CA ARG A 188 7.43 25.38 5.60
C ARG A 188 6.59 24.44 4.76
N LYS A 189 6.77 23.14 4.98
CA LYS A 189 5.87 22.10 4.48
C LYS A 189 4.53 22.18 5.21
N GLU A 190 3.63 23.05 4.75
CA GLU A 190 2.28 23.15 5.28
C GLU A 190 1.35 22.26 4.44
N ASN A 191 0.60 21.36 5.11
CA ASN A 191 -0.43 20.57 4.46
C ASN A 191 -1.60 21.48 4.10
N LYS A 192 -1.65 21.96 2.85
CA LYS A 192 -2.76 22.77 2.34
C LYS A 192 -3.71 21.90 1.53
N ILE A 193 -5.00 22.24 1.58
CA ILE A 193 -6.02 21.68 0.70
C ILE A 193 -6.36 22.79 -0.29
N ASP A 194 -6.05 22.54 -1.55
CA ASP A 194 -6.34 23.46 -2.65
C ASP A 194 -7.35 22.90 -3.66
N LYS A 195 -7.72 21.63 -3.48
CA LYS A 195 -8.71 20.93 -4.28
C LYS A 195 -9.52 19.95 -3.44
N ALA A 196 -10.83 20.11 -3.49
CA ALA A 196 -11.80 19.13 -3.01
C ALA A 196 -12.57 18.55 -4.20
N VAL A 197 -12.88 17.25 -4.14
CA VAL A 197 -13.73 16.59 -5.11
C VAL A 197 -14.96 15.99 -4.46
N PHE A 198 -16.10 16.12 -5.13
CA PHE A 198 -17.43 15.81 -4.61
C PHE A 198 -18.10 14.79 -5.51
N LEU A 199 -18.55 13.67 -4.95
CA LEU A 199 -19.32 12.67 -5.68
C LEU A 199 -20.80 13.05 -5.64
N ILE A 200 -21.33 13.51 -6.77
CA ILE A 200 -22.73 13.91 -6.95
C ILE A 200 -23.30 13.12 -8.13
N ASP A 201 -24.37 12.36 -7.91
CA ASP A 201 -25.07 11.57 -8.94
C ASP A 201 -24.15 10.70 -9.81
N GLY A 202 -23.13 10.09 -9.19
CA GLY A 202 -22.18 9.22 -9.87
C GLY A 202 -21.08 9.94 -10.68
N LYS A 203 -20.99 11.27 -10.59
CA LYS A 203 -19.95 12.08 -11.20
C LYS A 203 -19.13 12.80 -10.15
N TRP A 204 -17.85 13.01 -10.45
CA TRP A 204 -16.97 13.78 -9.57
C TRP A 204 -16.84 15.22 -10.07
N TYR A 205 -17.14 16.15 -9.17
CA TYR A 205 -16.96 17.58 -9.36
C TYR A 205 -15.70 18.02 -8.59
N ALA A 206 -14.90 18.93 -9.14
CA ALA A 206 -13.71 19.46 -8.48
C ALA A 206 -13.88 20.95 -8.21
N LEU A 207 -13.74 21.36 -6.95
CA LEU A 207 -13.63 22.76 -6.57
C LEU A 207 -12.17 23.08 -6.28
N TYR A 208 -11.66 24.12 -6.94
CA TYR A 208 -10.32 24.64 -6.73
C TYR A 208 -10.39 25.94 -5.94
N GLY A 209 -9.48 26.12 -4.98
CA GLY A 209 -9.44 27.33 -4.16
C GLY A 209 -8.22 27.34 -3.25
N LYS A 210 -7.71 28.52 -2.91
CA LYS A 210 -6.57 28.64 -1.99
C LYS A 210 -7.06 28.38 -0.57
N ASN A 211 -6.41 27.45 0.14
CA ASN A 211 -6.73 27.10 1.52
C ASN A 211 -8.23 26.82 1.71
N LEU A 212 -8.80 25.88 0.96
CA LEU A 212 -10.19 25.47 1.16
C LEU A 212 -10.40 25.22 2.66
N TYR A 213 -11.30 25.99 3.28
CA TYR A 213 -11.56 25.99 4.72
C TYR A 213 -12.10 24.63 5.13
N VAL A 214 -11.19 23.74 5.44
CA VAL A 214 -11.49 22.41 5.92
C VAL A 214 -10.84 22.31 7.27
N ASN A 215 -11.66 22.39 8.33
CA ASN A 215 -11.22 21.89 9.61
C ASN A 215 -10.90 20.41 9.41
N LEU A 216 -9.60 20.09 9.42
CA LEU A 216 -9.13 18.73 9.18
C LEU A 216 -9.65 17.75 10.24
N ASP A 217 -10.07 18.26 11.40
CA ASP A 217 -10.66 17.49 12.49
C ASP A 217 -12.16 17.19 12.27
N ASP A 218 -12.84 17.97 11.42
CA ASP A 218 -14.22 17.70 10.99
C ASP A 218 -14.29 16.77 9.78
N LEU A 219 -13.13 16.34 9.26
CA LEU A 219 -13.07 15.29 8.26
C LEU A 219 -13.61 14.01 8.90
N PRO A 220 -14.62 13.35 8.28
CA PRO A 220 -14.97 12.03 8.72
C PRO A 220 -13.70 11.19 8.71
N ASP A 221 -13.45 10.46 9.78
CA ASP A 221 -12.40 9.45 9.84
C ASP A 221 -12.82 8.36 8.83
N HIS A 222 -12.57 8.62 7.55
CA HIS A 222 -13.02 7.82 6.43
C HIS A 222 -12.15 6.57 6.41
N LYS A 223 -12.44 5.67 7.35
CA LYS A 223 -12.10 4.28 7.25
C LYS A 223 -12.69 3.82 5.93
N LEU A 224 -11.84 3.69 4.92
CA LEU A 224 -12.17 3.03 3.67
C LEU A 224 -12.80 1.70 4.03
N THR A 225 -14.13 1.61 3.95
CA THR A 225 -14.89 0.45 4.43
C THR A 225 -14.58 -0.81 3.65
N ASN A 226 -14.07 -0.61 2.43
CA ASN A 226 -13.54 -1.63 1.55
C ASN A 226 -12.09 -2.03 1.88
N LEU A 227 -11.32 -1.25 2.64
CA LEU A 227 -9.92 -1.58 2.96
C LEU A 227 -9.82 -2.38 4.26
N ILE A 228 -8.99 -3.42 4.26
CA ILE A 228 -8.62 -4.11 5.51
C ILE A 228 -7.76 -3.18 6.39
N LEU A 229 -8.33 -2.79 7.53
CA LEU A 229 -7.68 -1.95 8.55
C LEU A 229 -6.51 -2.70 9.21
N GLY A 230 -5.46 -1.98 9.64
CA GLY A 230 -4.42 -2.40 10.62
C GLY A 230 -3.61 -3.70 10.40
N SER A 231 -2.35 -3.72 10.86
CA SER A 231 -1.47 -4.91 10.81
C SER A 231 -1.88 -6.04 11.77
N SER A 232 -2.76 -5.78 12.73
CA SER A 232 -3.28 -6.73 13.74
C SER A 232 -4.54 -7.49 13.32
N ASN A 233 -4.95 -7.34 12.05
CA ASN A 233 -6.21 -7.91 11.55
C ASN A 233 -5.99 -9.03 10.54
N PHE A 234 -4.76 -9.26 10.06
CA PHE A 234 -4.47 -10.39 9.19
C PHE A 234 -4.15 -11.65 9.98
N ASP A 235 -3.57 -11.54 11.17
CA ASP A 235 -3.26 -12.66 12.06
C ASP A 235 -4.50 -13.20 12.82
N LYS A 236 -5.66 -12.55 12.64
CA LYS A 236 -6.93 -12.94 13.26
C LYS A 236 -8.02 -13.07 12.21
N PRO A 237 -8.99 -13.98 12.38
CA PRO A 237 -10.17 -14.03 11.52
C PRO A 237 -10.84 -12.65 11.44
N ASN A 238 -10.98 -12.14 10.22
CA ASN A 238 -11.79 -10.96 9.94
C ASN A 238 -12.76 -11.26 8.79
N LYS A 239 -13.77 -10.41 8.61
CA LYS A 239 -14.87 -10.67 7.67
C LYS A 239 -14.49 -10.61 6.18
N ILE A 240 -13.24 -10.27 5.85
CA ILE A 240 -12.78 -10.00 4.48
C ILE A 240 -11.63 -10.92 4.12
N ALA A 241 -10.51 -10.86 4.86
CA ALA A 241 -9.37 -11.72 4.62
C ALA A 241 -8.48 -11.88 5.84
N TYR A 242 -7.98 -13.07 6.11
CA TYR A 242 -6.99 -13.30 7.16
C TYR A 242 -5.93 -14.30 6.69
N VAL A 243 -4.74 -14.18 7.26
CA VAL A 243 -3.68 -15.16 7.15
C VAL A 243 -4.09 -16.35 8.02
N ALA A 244 -4.53 -17.42 7.36
CA ALA A 244 -4.88 -18.66 8.03
C ALA A 244 -3.63 -19.37 8.54
N ASP A 245 -2.61 -19.42 7.69
CA ASP A 245 -1.37 -20.12 7.95
C ASP A 245 -0.19 -19.36 7.35
N PHE A 246 0.99 -19.54 7.93
CA PHE A 246 2.23 -18.98 7.38
C PHE A 246 3.41 -19.89 7.67
N GLN A 247 4.43 -19.80 6.82
CA GLN A 247 5.72 -20.46 6.97
C GLN A 247 6.81 -19.40 6.97
N LYS A 248 7.62 -19.37 8.03
CA LYS A 248 8.78 -18.47 8.11
C LYS A 248 10.00 -19.18 7.55
N LEU A 249 10.66 -18.58 6.56
CA LEU A 249 11.87 -19.13 5.96
C LEU A 249 13.14 -18.54 6.58
N SER A 250 13.13 -17.24 6.85
CA SER A 250 14.27 -16.57 7.49
C SER A 250 13.84 -15.34 8.27
N ARG A 251 14.57 -15.04 9.35
CA ARG A 251 14.36 -13.82 10.13
C ARG A 251 15.23 -12.70 9.57
N ILE A 252 14.62 -11.60 9.15
CA ILE A 252 15.33 -10.40 8.68
C ILE A 252 15.68 -9.50 9.87
N ARG A 253 14.71 -9.25 10.76
CA ARG A 253 14.84 -8.39 11.97
C ARG A 253 13.97 -8.89 13.12
N LYS A 254 14.03 -8.22 14.28
CA LYS A 254 13.30 -8.64 15.49
C LYS A 254 11.82 -8.96 15.23
N ASN A 255 11.14 -8.14 14.42
CA ASN A 255 9.72 -8.26 14.07
C ASN A 255 9.48 -8.42 12.55
N GLN A 256 10.46 -8.95 11.80
CA GLN A 256 10.36 -9.08 10.34
C GLN A 256 10.98 -10.40 9.88
N TRP A 257 10.26 -11.11 9.02
CA TRP A 257 10.67 -12.41 8.47
C TRP A 257 10.30 -12.49 7.00
N ASP A 258 11.07 -13.26 6.24
CA ASP A 258 10.72 -13.68 4.88
C ASP A 258 10.05 -15.05 4.94
N GLY A 259 9.01 -15.25 4.13
CA GLY A 259 8.35 -16.55 4.02
C GLY A 259 7.05 -16.53 3.23
N PHE A 260 6.21 -17.54 3.45
CA PHE A 260 4.92 -17.69 2.79
C PHE A 260 3.79 -17.45 3.77
N ALA A 261 2.71 -16.82 3.31
CA ALA A 261 1.48 -16.66 4.07
C ALA A 261 0.30 -17.06 3.17
N TYR A 262 -0.61 -17.87 3.71
CA TYR A 262 -1.83 -18.32 3.06
C TYR A 262 -2.97 -17.43 3.54
N ILE A 263 -3.48 -16.62 2.61
CA ILE A 263 -4.56 -15.66 2.89
C ILE A 263 -5.88 -16.31 2.48
N ASN A 264 -6.77 -16.51 3.44
CA ASN A 264 -8.15 -16.85 3.18
C ASN A 264 -8.94 -15.57 2.88
N LEU A 265 -9.69 -15.56 1.79
CA LEU A 265 -10.54 -14.46 1.34
C LEU A 265 -12.00 -14.88 1.54
N PHE A 266 -12.73 -14.24 2.45
CA PHE A 266 -14.12 -14.58 2.74
C PHE A 266 -15.07 -13.81 1.84
N TYR A 267 -15.79 -14.54 0.97
CA TYR A 267 -16.87 -13.99 0.14
C TYR A 267 -18.26 -14.16 0.77
N LYS A 268 -18.35 -15.03 1.78
CA LYS A 268 -19.48 -15.18 2.71
C LYS A 268 -18.89 -15.38 4.11
N THR A 269 -19.65 -15.01 5.14
CA THR A 269 -19.41 -15.57 6.48
C THR A 269 -19.52 -17.08 6.34
N ASP A 270 -18.40 -17.79 6.34
CA ASP A 270 -18.41 -19.23 6.57
C ASP A 270 -18.95 -19.41 7.99
N THR A 271 -20.25 -19.68 8.07
CA THR A 271 -20.82 -20.36 9.23
C THR A 271 -20.25 -21.77 9.19
N ILE A 272 -19.14 -21.96 9.90
CA ILE A 272 -18.76 -23.27 10.46
C ILE A 272 -19.82 -23.66 11.47
#